data_AF-A0A9R0UBT4-F1
#
_entry.id   AF-A0A9R0UBT4-F1
#
_cell.length_a   1.000
_cell.length_b   1.000
_cell.length_c   1.000
_cell.angle_alpha   90.00
_cell.angle_beta   90.00
_cell.angle_gamma   90.00
#
_symmetry.space_group_name_H-M   'P 1'
#
loop_
_entity.id
_entity.type
_entity.pdbx_description
1 polymer ?
#
loop_
_entity_poly.entity_id
_entity_poly.type
_entity_poly.pdbx_seq_one_letter_code
_entity_poly.pdbx_strand_id
1 'polypeptide(L)'
;MVARALEEGHQVTAFVRNAGSLPDNPALSIRIGSIAEQPDLVRQVVQGHDAVLSALGNPLWLKGMRGPAILAAAAANLVTAMHATGVPRLVLPLAWGTGLSRTAASPLVRAIAATLIRRDFRDFDAAEKLVTTSDLKWTIAYFGALTDDEPTTRWNASTHIRTPNPLAIARADVARFLISSLDDEALVKQHVVLSGAANGNTSSRSPGNCISDGPPGRRCSRRSAT
;
A
#
# COMPACT_ATOMS: atom_id res chain seq x y z
N MET A 1 -8.73 -2.14 6.92
CA MET A 1 -7.66 -1.14 7.12
C MET A 1 -7.94 -0.25 8.32
N VAL A 2 -8.98 0.60 8.30
CA VAL A 2 -9.35 1.42 9.48
C VAL A 2 -9.56 0.57 10.73
N ALA A 3 -10.42 -0.45 10.66
CA ALA A 3 -10.63 -1.37 11.78
C ALA A 3 -9.31 -1.99 12.28
N ARG A 4 -8.40 -2.32 11.37
CA ARG A 4 -7.10 -2.92 11.72
C ARG A 4 -6.18 -1.93 12.43
N ALA A 5 -6.12 -0.69 11.96
CA ALA A 5 -5.34 0.36 12.61
C ALA A 5 -5.86 0.63 14.04
N LEU A 6 -7.19 0.63 14.21
CA LEU A 6 -7.82 0.77 15.53
C LEU A 6 -7.52 -0.42 16.45
N GLU A 7 -7.54 -1.66 15.92
CA GLU A 7 -7.14 -2.87 16.66
C GLU A 7 -5.67 -2.83 17.13
N GLU A 8 -4.79 -2.20 16.35
CA GLU A 8 -3.38 -2.02 16.69
C GLU A 8 -3.13 -0.79 17.59
N GLY A 9 -4.20 -0.09 18.00
CA GLY A 9 -4.15 0.99 18.98
C GLY A 9 -3.84 2.37 18.40
N HIS A 10 -3.84 2.53 17.08
CA HIS A 10 -3.63 3.82 16.44
C HIS A 10 -4.84 4.75 16.63
N GLN A 11 -4.57 6.06 16.74
CA GLN A 11 -5.56 7.09 16.53
C GLN A 11 -5.67 7.38 15.03
N VAL A 12 -6.88 7.29 14.49
CA VAL A 12 -7.09 7.28 13.03
C VAL A 12 -7.97 8.45 12.63
N THR A 13 -7.52 9.22 11.64
CA THR A 13 -8.42 10.08 10.85
C THR A 13 -8.70 9.43 9.51
N ALA A 14 -9.94 8.99 9.28
CA ALA A 14 -10.38 8.50 7.99
C ALA A 14 -10.82 9.67 7.09
N PHE A 15 -10.01 10.00 6.08
CA PHE A 15 -10.36 10.97 5.06
C PHE A 15 -11.02 10.29 3.85
N VAL A 16 -12.33 10.50 3.70
CA VAL A 16 -13.17 9.71 2.77
C VAL A 16 -14.14 10.61 2.01
N ARG A 17 -14.58 10.19 0.82
CA ARG A 17 -15.63 10.93 0.08
C ARG A 17 -17.02 10.73 0.68
N ASN A 18 -17.24 9.59 1.33
CA ASN A 18 -18.45 9.28 2.06
C ASN A 18 -18.06 8.52 3.34
N ALA A 19 -18.76 8.77 4.44
CA ALA A 19 -18.45 8.10 5.72
C ALA A 19 -18.71 6.58 5.65
N GLY A 20 -19.62 6.15 4.77
CA GLY A 20 -19.93 4.73 4.58
C GLY A 20 -20.31 4.04 5.89
N SER A 21 -19.91 2.78 6.02
CA SER A 21 -20.09 1.92 7.20
C SER A 21 -18.80 1.84 8.05
N LEU A 22 -18.14 2.98 8.27
CA LEU A 22 -17.01 3.04 9.20
C LEU A 22 -17.49 2.75 10.65
N PRO A 23 -16.69 2.06 11.47
CA PRO A 23 -17.09 1.69 12.81
C PRO A 23 -17.21 2.92 13.72
N ASP A 24 -18.14 2.88 14.66
CA ASP A 24 -18.16 3.86 15.74
C ASP A 24 -17.05 3.52 16.75
N ASN A 25 -16.06 4.40 16.88
CA ASN A 25 -14.90 4.18 17.73
C ASN A 25 -14.33 5.53 18.22
N PRO A 26 -14.05 5.70 19.52
CA PRO A 26 -13.54 6.97 20.06
C PRO A 26 -12.16 7.37 19.53
N ALA A 27 -11.36 6.41 19.04
CA ALA A 27 -10.07 6.66 18.41
C ALA A 27 -10.18 6.92 16.89
N LEU A 28 -11.40 6.95 16.33
CA LEU A 28 -11.65 7.24 14.92
C LEU A 28 -12.29 8.63 14.76
N SER A 29 -11.59 9.51 14.05
CA SER A 29 -12.14 10.74 13.50
C SER A 29 -12.48 10.54 12.02
N ILE A 30 -13.67 10.94 11.59
CA ILE A 30 -14.07 10.89 10.17
C ILE A 30 -14.02 12.30 9.61
N ARG A 31 -13.36 12.46 8.46
CA ARG A 31 -13.38 13.72 7.71
C ARG A 31 -13.81 13.46 6.27
N ILE A 32 -14.89 14.12 5.88
CA ILE A 32 -15.47 13.98 4.54
C ILE A 32 -14.85 15.02 3.61
N GLY A 33 -14.32 14.57 2.47
CA GLY A 33 -13.74 15.46 1.47
C GLY A 33 -13.20 14.74 0.24
N SER A 34 -12.68 15.54 -0.70
CA SER A 34 -12.08 15.10 -1.95
C SER A 34 -10.59 15.44 -1.95
N ILE A 35 -9.74 14.41 -1.89
CA ILE A 35 -8.29 14.59 -1.80
C ILE A 35 -7.67 15.30 -3.00
N ALA A 36 -8.26 15.16 -4.18
CA ALA A 36 -7.74 15.78 -5.40
C ALA A 36 -8.25 17.21 -5.60
N GLU A 37 -9.40 17.56 -5.01
CA GLU A 37 -10.08 18.84 -5.30
C GLU A 37 -10.00 19.83 -4.12
N GLN A 38 -9.61 19.39 -2.92
CA GLN A 38 -9.65 20.21 -1.70
C GLN A 38 -8.29 20.21 -0.97
N PRO A 39 -7.21 20.76 -1.56
CA PRO A 39 -5.87 20.72 -0.98
C PRO A 39 -5.77 21.35 0.41
N ASP A 40 -6.52 22.41 0.69
CA ASP A 40 -6.53 23.04 2.03
C ASP A 40 -7.12 22.13 3.11
N LEU A 41 -8.19 21.39 2.77
CA LEU A 41 -8.78 20.41 3.68
C LEU A 41 -7.82 19.24 3.91
N VAL A 42 -7.12 18.80 2.87
CA VAL A 42 -6.08 17.76 3.00
C VAL A 42 -5.00 18.21 3.97
N ARG A 43 -4.51 19.45 3.86
CA ARG A 43 -3.53 20.01 4.78
C ARG A 43 -4.02 20.05 6.23
N GLN A 44 -5.26 20.49 6.45
CA GLN A 44 -5.87 20.50 7.78
C GLN A 44 -5.99 19.10 8.38
N VAL A 45 -6.32 18.10 7.57
CA VAL A 45 -6.45 16.71 8.00
C VAL A 45 -5.11 16.09 8.31
N VAL A 46 -4.09 16.34 7.49
CA VAL A 46 -2.74 15.76 7.69
C VAL A 46 -2.08 16.36 8.94
N GLN A 47 -2.34 17.62 9.25
CA GLN A 47 -1.71 18.31 10.38
C GLN A 47 -1.83 17.52 11.70
N GLY A 48 -0.70 17.37 12.40
CA GLY A 48 -0.62 16.72 13.71
C GLY A 48 -0.60 15.19 13.70
N HIS A 49 -0.59 14.55 12.53
CA HIS A 49 -0.42 13.09 12.41
C HIS A 49 1.06 12.70 12.30
N ASP A 50 1.38 11.45 12.66
CA ASP A 50 2.74 10.91 12.54
C ASP A 50 3.01 10.33 11.14
N ALA A 51 1.96 9.81 10.50
CA ALA A 51 2.04 9.14 9.20
C ALA A 51 0.74 9.25 8.40
N VAL A 52 0.86 9.11 7.09
CA VAL A 52 -0.27 9.02 6.16
C VAL A 52 -0.21 7.69 5.41
N LEU A 53 -1.34 7.02 5.31
CA LEU A 53 -1.53 5.85 4.46
C LEU A 53 -2.60 6.16 3.41
N SER A 54 -2.20 6.13 2.14
CA SER A 54 -3.11 6.44 1.03
C SER A 54 -3.51 5.17 0.28
N ALA A 55 -4.57 4.50 0.71
CA ALA A 55 -5.11 3.34 -0.01
C ALA A 55 -6.08 3.73 -1.15
N LEU A 56 -5.79 4.83 -1.84
CA LEU A 56 -6.57 5.24 -3.00
C LEU A 56 -6.27 4.30 -4.16
N GLY A 57 -7.34 3.80 -4.77
CA GLY A 57 -7.25 3.01 -5.98
C GLY A 57 -8.39 3.35 -6.91
N ASN A 58 -8.16 3.16 -8.21
CA ASN A 58 -9.22 3.20 -9.20
C ASN A 58 -9.83 1.79 -9.29
N PRO A 59 -11.14 1.62 -9.07
CA PRO A 59 -11.79 0.32 -9.21
C PRO A 59 -11.64 -0.17 -10.66
N LEU A 60 -10.84 -1.22 -10.85
CA LEU A 60 -10.55 -1.82 -12.16
C LEU A 60 -11.82 -2.34 -12.90
N TRP A 61 -12.92 -2.54 -12.18
CA TRP A 61 -14.20 -3.00 -12.72
C TRP A 61 -15.09 -1.87 -13.25
N LEU A 62 -14.69 -0.60 -13.11
CA LEU A 62 -15.26 0.52 -13.87
C LEU A 62 -14.77 0.46 -15.31
N LYS A 63 -15.13 -0.62 -16.00
CA LYS A 63 -15.00 -0.85 -17.44
C LYS A 63 -15.46 0.40 -18.19
N GLY A 64 -14.55 1.04 -18.93
CA GLY A 64 -14.89 2.00 -19.97
C GLY A 64 -15.55 3.31 -19.52
N MET A 65 -15.69 3.57 -18.21
CA MET A 65 -16.21 4.85 -17.73
C MET A 65 -15.06 5.78 -17.37
N ARG A 66 -15.19 7.01 -17.86
CA ARG A 66 -14.28 8.16 -17.76
C ARG A 66 -14.05 8.63 -16.31
N GLY A 67 -13.69 7.75 -15.38
CA GLY A 67 -13.29 8.15 -14.02
C GLY A 67 -12.00 8.98 -14.06
N PRO A 68 -11.82 9.98 -13.18
CA PRO A 68 -10.60 10.79 -13.17
C PRO A 68 -9.39 9.96 -12.74
N ALA A 69 -8.28 10.14 -13.46
CA ALA A 69 -6.94 9.81 -12.98
C ALA A 69 -6.68 10.68 -11.75
N ILE A 70 -6.85 10.12 -10.55
CA ILE A 70 -6.93 10.85 -9.29
C ILE A 70 -5.72 10.59 -8.38
N LEU A 71 -4.98 9.50 -8.60
CA LEU A 71 -3.86 9.13 -7.73
C LEU A 71 -2.72 10.14 -7.84
N ALA A 72 -2.39 10.64 -9.03
CA ALA A 72 -1.33 11.64 -9.17
C ALA A 72 -1.71 12.97 -8.51
N ALA A 73 -2.95 13.42 -8.68
CA ALA A 73 -3.45 14.63 -8.03
C ALA A 73 -3.50 14.47 -6.50
N ALA A 74 -3.96 13.31 -6.02
CA ALA A 74 -3.95 12.97 -4.60
C ALA A 74 -2.53 12.95 -4.03
N ALA A 75 -1.59 12.32 -4.72
CA ALA A 75 -0.19 12.26 -4.33
C ALA A 75 0.44 13.66 -4.28
N ALA A 76 0.18 14.52 -5.26
CA ALA A 76 0.66 15.90 -5.26
C ALA A 76 0.13 16.69 -4.05
N ASN A 77 -1.17 16.58 -3.76
CA ASN A 77 -1.79 17.26 -2.63
C ASN A 77 -1.29 16.70 -1.29
N LEU A 78 -1.09 15.38 -1.18
CA LEU A 78 -0.52 14.74 0.01
C LEU A 78 0.92 15.19 0.25
N VAL A 79 1.79 15.11 -0.76
CA VAL A 79 3.19 15.56 -0.65
C VAL A 79 3.26 17.02 -0.20
N THR A 80 2.45 17.89 -0.83
CA THR A 80 2.37 19.31 -0.47
C THR A 80 1.89 19.51 0.98
N ALA A 81 0.81 18.84 1.37
CA ALA A 81 0.26 18.93 2.73
C ALA A 81 1.25 18.42 3.78
N MET A 82 1.90 17.29 3.52
CA MET A 82 2.86 16.65 4.42
C MET A 82 4.11 17.52 4.61
N HIS A 83 4.66 18.10 3.53
CA HIS A 83 5.75 19.07 3.66
C HIS A 83 5.33 20.31 4.47
N ALA A 84 4.14 20.84 4.20
CA ALA A 84 3.64 22.05 4.89
C ALA A 84 3.37 21.82 6.38
N THR A 85 3.15 20.58 6.81
CA THR A 85 2.78 20.22 8.19
C THR A 85 3.90 19.47 8.92
N GLY A 86 4.98 19.10 8.23
CA GLY A 86 6.10 18.37 8.80
C GLY A 86 5.86 16.87 9.01
N VAL A 87 4.77 16.31 8.48
CA VAL A 87 4.47 14.87 8.60
C VAL A 87 5.37 14.08 7.65
N PRO A 88 6.25 13.18 8.14
CA PRO A 88 7.32 12.65 7.31
C PRO A 88 6.96 11.34 6.59
N ARG A 89 6.02 10.55 7.11
CA ARG A 89 5.85 9.14 6.73
C ARG A 89 4.66 8.92 5.80
N LEU A 90 4.90 8.36 4.61
CA LEU A 90 3.86 8.03 3.62
C LEU A 90 3.90 6.55 3.22
N VAL A 91 2.79 5.83 3.32
CA VAL A 91 2.64 4.47 2.77
C VAL A 91 1.63 4.50 1.62
N LEU A 92 2.04 3.99 0.46
CA LEU A 92 1.25 3.99 -0.77
C LEU A 92 1.20 2.57 -1.38
N PRO A 93 0.08 1.84 -1.26
CA PRO A 93 -0.13 0.61 -2.02
C PRO A 93 -0.36 0.91 -3.50
N LEU A 94 0.29 0.16 -4.39
CA LEU A 94 0.10 0.24 -5.84
C LEU A 94 -0.11 -1.15 -6.45
N ALA A 95 -0.77 -1.21 -7.60
CA ALA A 95 -1.00 -2.47 -8.28
C ALA A 95 0.29 -3.01 -8.91
N TRP A 96 0.48 -4.33 -8.89
CA TRP A 96 1.57 -4.98 -9.60
C TRP A 96 1.48 -4.71 -11.10
N GLY A 97 2.60 -4.30 -11.71
CA GLY A 97 2.69 -3.91 -13.12
C GLY A 97 2.63 -2.40 -13.36
N THR A 98 2.48 -1.58 -12.32
CA THR A 98 2.61 -0.11 -12.39
C THR A 98 3.96 0.36 -11.84
N GLY A 99 4.34 1.59 -12.17
CA GLY A 99 5.57 2.21 -11.71
C GLY A 99 6.80 1.35 -12.01
N LEU A 100 7.71 1.25 -11.04
CA LEU A 100 8.93 0.45 -11.11
C LEU A 100 8.63 -1.03 -11.40
N SER A 101 7.55 -1.59 -10.83
CA SER A 101 7.19 -3.01 -10.99
C SER A 101 6.83 -3.40 -12.43
N ARG A 102 6.48 -2.43 -13.29
CA ARG A 102 6.18 -2.66 -14.71
C ARG A 102 7.33 -3.36 -15.44
N THR A 103 8.57 -3.08 -15.07
CA THR A 103 9.77 -3.67 -15.70
C THR A 103 9.89 -5.16 -15.40
N ALA A 104 9.41 -5.61 -14.24
CA ALA A 104 9.40 -6.99 -13.81
C ALA A 104 8.09 -7.73 -14.14
N ALA A 105 7.10 -7.04 -14.71
CA ALA A 105 5.82 -7.62 -15.09
C ALA A 105 5.95 -8.47 -16.37
N SER A 106 5.16 -9.54 -16.45
CA SER A 106 5.16 -10.43 -17.62
C SER A 106 4.72 -9.68 -18.90
N PRO A 107 5.12 -10.13 -20.10
CA PRO A 107 4.71 -9.51 -21.36
C PRO A 107 3.18 -9.37 -21.49
N LEU A 108 2.43 -10.35 -20.98
CA LEU A 108 0.97 -10.31 -20.97
C LEU A 108 0.42 -9.18 -20.08
N VAL A 109 0.93 -9.03 -18.86
CA VAL A 109 0.54 -7.94 -17.95
C VAL A 109 0.90 -6.59 -18.55
N ARG A 110 2.09 -6.47 -19.16
CA ARG A 110 2.52 -5.25 -19.85
C ARG A 110 1.63 -4.91 -21.05
N ALA A 111 1.17 -5.90 -21.81
CA ALA A 111 0.26 -5.70 -22.95
C ALA A 111 -1.13 -5.24 -22.50
N ILE A 112 -1.68 -5.85 -21.43
CA ILE A 112 -2.96 -5.42 -20.83
C ILE A 112 -2.85 -3.99 -20.31
N ALA A 113 -1.78 -3.68 -19.57
CA ALA A 113 -1.49 -2.35 -19.06
C ALA A 113 -1.37 -1.31 -20.20
N ALA A 114 -0.74 -1.66 -21.31
CA ALA A 114 -0.53 -0.75 -22.44
C ALA A 114 -1.81 -0.48 -23.26
N THR A 115 -2.84 -1.29 -23.10
CA THR A 115 -4.07 -1.26 -23.92
C THR A 115 -5.30 -0.90 -23.09
N LEU A 116 -5.76 -1.82 -22.24
CA LEU A 116 -7.06 -1.75 -21.56
C LEU A 116 -7.07 -0.80 -20.36
N ILE A 117 -5.92 -0.61 -19.70
CA ILE A 117 -5.84 0.12 -18.41
C ILE A 117 -4.73 1.20 -18.45
N ARG A 118 -4.39 1.67 -19.65
CA ARG A 118 -3.25 2.58 -19.89
C ARG A 118 -3.36 3.90 -19.12
N ARG A 119 -4.58 4.43 -18.95
CA ARG A 119 -4.81 5.70 -18.26
C ARG A 119 -4.51 5.58 -16.77
N ASP A 120 -5.08 4.59 -16.09
CA ASP A 120 -4.85 4.40 -14.65
C ASP A 120 -3.39 4.01 -14.39
N PHE A 121 -2.79 3.18 -15.24
CA PHE A 121 -1.38 2.82 -15.08
C PHE A 121 -0.46 4.03 -15.21
N ARG A 122 -0.75 4.98 -16.11
CA ARG A 122 -0.01 6.25 -16.19
C ARG A 122 -0.23 7.13 -14.96
N ASP A 123 -1.43 7.15 -14.40
CA ASP A 123 -1.75 7.87 -13.17
C ASP A 123 -0.98 7.30 -11.97
N PHE A 124 -0.88 5.97 -11.89
CA PHE A 124 -0.12 5.27 -10.85
C PHE A 124 1.38 5.55 -11.00
N ASP A 125 1.92 5.50 -12.22
CA ASP A 125 3.32 5.86 -12.48
C ASP A 125 3.61 7.32 -12.08
N ALA A 126 2.69 8.24 -12.36
CA ALA A 126 2.84 9.65 -12.03
C ALA A 126 2.76 9.89 -10.51
N ALA A 127 1.84 9.22 -9.81
CA ALA A 127 1.74 9.26 -8.36
C ALA A 127 3.00 8.72 -7.68
N GLU A 128 3.48 7.55 -8.13
CA GLU A 128 4.74 6.97 -7.68
C GLU A 128 5.92 7.91 -7.91
N LYS A 129 6.02 8.51 -9.10
CA LYS A 129 7.10 9.45 -9.40
C LYS A 129 7.07 10.65 -8.43
N LEU A 130 5.91 11.26 -8.21
CA LEU A 130 5.77 12.39 -7.28
C LEU A 130 6.24 12.03 -5.88
N VAL A 131 5.78 10.89 -5.36
CA VAL A 131 6.17 10.40 -4.03
C VAL A 131 7.66 10.06 -3.96
N THR A 132 8.19 9.31 -4.93
CA THR A 132 9.60 8.85 -4.92
C THR A 132 10.60 9.97 -5.12
N THR A 133 10.22 11.06 -5.80
CA THR A 133 11.06 12.27 -5.95
C THR A 133 10.95 13.25 -4.78
N SER A 134 10.03 13.03 -3.84
CA SER A 134 9.95 13.82 -2.60
C SER A 134 11.03 13.41 -1.60
N ASP A 135 11.22 14.21 -0.55
CA ASP A 135 12.12 13.89 0.57
C ASP A 135 11.43 13.08 1.68
N LEU A 136 10.13 12.85 1.58
CA LEU A 136 9.34 12.05 2.54
C LEU A 136 9.93 10.65 2.77
N LYS A 137 9.66 10.11 3.96
CA LYS A 137 9.86 8.71 4.30
C LYS A 137 8.75 7.87 3.68
N TRP A 138 8.85 7.55 2.40
CA TRP A 138 7.82 6.81 1.70
C TRP A 138 8.06 5.29 1.69
N THR A 139 6.99 4.50 1.57
CA THR A 139 7.04 3.08 1.20
C THR A 139 5.99 2.81 0.14
N ILE A 140 6.40 2.18 -0.94
CA ILE A 140 5.49 1.79 -2.03
C ILE A 140 5.32 0.28 -1.99
N ALA A 141 4.10 -0.17 -1.73
CA ALA A 141 3.78 -1.58 -1.57
C ALA A 141 3.02 -2.09 -2.80
N TYR A 142 3.68 -2.88 -3.65
CA TYR A 142 3.06 -3.53 -4.78
C TYR A 142 2.29 -4.77 -4.34
N PHE A 143 1.03 -4.89 -4.77
CA PHE A 143 0.22 -6.08 -4.53
C PHE A 143 -0.36 -6.60 -5.85
N GLY A 144 -0.57 -7.91 -5.94
CA GLY A 144 -1.19 -8.52 -7.12
C GLY A 144 -2.72 -8.50 -7.08
N ALA A 145 -3.37 -9.62 -7.43
CA ALA A 145 -4.82 -9.71 -7.44
C ALA A 145 -5.39 -9.78 -6.01
N LEU A 146 -6.38 -8.94 -5.69
CA LEU A 146 -6.98 -8.87 -4.36
C LEU A 146 -8.17 -9.83 -4.21
N THR A 147 -8.10 -10.72 -3.23
CA THR A 147 -9.20 -11.63 -2.85
C THR A 147 -9.89 -11.21 -1.55
N ASP A 148 -11.09 -11.75 -1.33
CA ASP A 148 -11.87 -11.59 -0.09
C ASP A 148 -11.74 -12.82 0.84
N ASP A 149 -10.67 -13.60 0.67
CA ASP A 149 -10.39 -14.75 1.51
C ASP A 149 -10.11 -14.31 2.95
N GLU A 150 -10.31 -15.24 3.89
CA GLU A 150 -9.95 -15.01 5.29
C GLU A 150 -8.46 -14.63 5.41
N PRO A 151 -8.11 -13.73 6.35
CA PRO A 151 -6.72 -13.34 6.57
C PRO A 151 -5.89 -14.58 6.91
N THR A 152 -4.91 -14.88 6.05
CA THR A 152 -3.99 -15.99 6.31
C THR A 152 -2.97 -15.63 7.37
N THR A 153 -2.78 -14.31 7.63
CA THR A 153 -1.73 -13.73 8.47
C THR A 153 -0.31 -14.09 8.02
N ARG A 154 -0.17 -14.62 6.81
CA ARG A 154 1.09 -15.06 6.23
C ARG A 154 1.22 -14.43 4.84
N TRP A 155 2.22 -13.58 4.69
CA TRP A 155 2.56 -12.98 3.41
C TRP A 155 4.07 -12.99 3.24
N ASN A 156 4.52 -12.83 2.00
CA ASN A 156 5.91 -12.52 1.68
C ASN A 156 6.00 -11.05 1.24
N ALA A 157 6.92 -10.31 1.88
CA ALA A 157 7.27 -8.95 1.54
C ALA A 157 8.75 -8.90 1.13
N SER A 158 9.02 -8.44 -0.10
CA SER A 158 10.37 -8.43 -0.67
C SER A 158 10.68 -7.06 -1.28
N THR A 159 11.82 -6.48 -0.90
CA THR A 159 12.38 -5.27 -1.53
C THR A 159 12.90 -5.56 -2.94
N HIS A 160 13.15 -6.82 -3.26
CA HIS A 160 13.57 -7.24 -4.58
C HIS A 160 12.37 -7.33 -5.53
N ILE A 161 12.34 -6.49 -6.56
CA ILE A 161 11.22 -6.37 -7.50
C ILE A 161 11.18 -7.58 -8.44
N ARG A 162 10.36 -8.56 -8.09
CA ARG A 162 10.07 -9.78 -8.87
C ARG A 162 8.58 -10.04 -8.91
N THR A 163 8.14 -10.82 -9.89
CA THR A 163 6.74 -11.24 -10.00
C THR A 163 6.26 -11.86 -8.68
N PRO A 164 5.18 -11.34 -8.06
CA PRO A 164 4.60 -11.91 -6.86
C PRO A 164 4.16 -13.35 -7.12
N ASN A 165 4.45 -14.25 -6.19
CA ASN A 165 4.04 -15.64 -6.29
C ASN A 165 3.61 -16.19 -4.91
N PRO A 166 2.31 -16.50 -4.72
CA PRO A 166 1.20 -16.32 -5.66
C PRO A 166 0.93 -14.86 -6.01
N LEU A 167 0.32 -14.63 -7.18
CA LEU A 167 -0.12 -13.30 -7.61
C LEU A 167 -1.34 -12.83 -6.81
N ALA A 168 -2.18 -13.76 -6.34
CA ALA A 168 -3.34 -13.43 -5.51
C ALA A 168 -2.96 -13.25 -4.04
N ILE A 169 -3.63 -12.31 -3.36
CA ILE A 169 -3.46 -12.05 -1.92
C ILE A 169 -4.77 -11.51 -1.32
N ALA A 170 -5.07 -11.93 -0.09
CA ALA A 170 -6.23 -11.45 0.65
C ALA A 170 -6.10 -9.95 0.97
N ARG A 171 -7.18 -9.18 0.79
CA ARG A 171 -7.23 -7.75 1.16
C ARG A 171 -6.91 -7.52 2.63
N ALA A 172 -7.29 -8.46 3.49
CA ALA A 172 -7.02 -8.38 4.91
C ALA A 172 -5.50 -8.47 5.22
N ASP A 173 -4.76 -9.32 4.49
CA ASP A 173 -3.31 -9.46 4.68
C ASP A 173 -2.55 -8.24 4.11
N VAL A 174 -3.00 -7.69 2.98
CA VAL A 174 -2.49 -6.41 2.46
C VAL A 174 -2.69 -5.31 3.50
N ALA A 175 -3.89 -5.19 4.08
CA ALA A 175 -4.17 -4.17 5.09
C ALA A 175 -3.26 -4.33 6.33
N ARG A 176 -3.03 -5.56 6.80
CA ARG A 176 -2.11 -5.82 7.93
C ARG A 176 -0.69 -5.39 7.60
N PHE A 177 -0.18 -5.76 6.43
CA PHE A 177 1.16 -5.37 6.00
C PHE A 177 1.30 -3.84 5.94
N LEU A 178 0.35 -3.14 5.30
CA LEU A 178 0.42 -1.70 5.15
C LEU A 178 0.41 -0.96 6.49
N ILE A 179 -0.42 -1.39 7.45
CA ILE A 179 -0.40 -0.81 8.81
C ILE A 179 0.95 -1.09 9.48
N SER A 180 1.43 -2.34 9.49
CA SER A 180 2.72 -2.67 10.10
C SER A 180 3.90 -1.90 9.48
N SER A 181 3.80 -1.54 8.20
CA SER A 181 4.85 -0.79 7.51
C SER A 181 4.94 0.66 7.96
N LEU A 182 3.91 1.24 8.60
CA LEU A 182 3.93 2.64 9.03
C LEU A 182 5.10 2.92 9.97
N ASP A 183 5.39 1.97 10.87
CA ASP A 183 6.42 2.07 11.90
C ASP A 183 7.74 1.36 11.52
N ASP A 184 7.80 0.71 10.35
CA ASP A 184 8.99 -0.03 9.91
C ASP A 184 10.00 0.88 9.17
N GLU A 185 11.03 1.33 9.90
CA GLU A 185 12.11 2.14 9.35
C GLU A 185 12.94 1.42 8.28
N ALA A 186 12.96 0.07 8.25
CA ALA A 186 13.66 -0.67 7.20
C ALA A 186 12.98 -0.54 5.82
N LEU A 187 11.69 -0.20 5.82
CA LEU A 187 10.91 -0.02 4.59
C LEU A 187 10.91 1.42 4.07
N VAL A 188 11.60 2.34 4.75
CA VAL A 188 11.71 3.74 4.33
C VAL A 188 12.48 3.83 3.01
N LYS A 189 11.89 4.55 2.06
CA LYS A 189 12.33 4.70 0.67
C LYS A 189 12.48 3.36 -0.07
N GLN A 190 11.66 2.38 0.30
CA GLN A 190 11.63 1.07 -0.35
C GLN A 190 10.39 0.89 -1.21
N HIS A 191 10.61 0.20 -2.33
CA HIS A 191 9.57 -0.49 -3.07
C HIS A 191 9.49 -1.92 -2.54
N VAL A 192 8.31 -2.39 -2.18
CA VAL A 192 8.10 -3.71 -1.59
C VAL A 192 7.08 -4.46 -2.42
N VAL A 193 7.40 -5.68 -2.82
CA VAL A 193 6.46 -6.59 -3.47
C VAL A 193 5.82 -7.47 -2.41
N LEU A 194 4.50 -7.45 -2.36
CA LEU A 194 3.68 -8.25 -1.47
C LEU A 194 3.03 -9.40 -2.24
N SER A 195 3.16 -10.61 -1.70
CA SER A 195 2.47 -11.82 -2.19
C SER A 195 1.87 -12.60 -1.03
N GLY A 196 0.79 -13.33 -1.28
CA GLY A 196 0.17 -14.20 -0.28
C GLY A 196 1.11 -15.35 0.11
N ALA A 197 0.75 -16.10 1.15
CA ALA A 197 1.40 -17.39 1.37
C ALA A 197 1.00 -18.37 0.27
N ALA A 198 1.96 -19.13 -0.27
CA ALA A 198 1.63 -20.28 -1.09
C ALA A 198 0.75 -21.23 -0.26
N ASN A 199 -0.42 -21.61 -0.79
CA ASN A 199 -1.32 -22.56 -0.15
C ASN A 199 -0.64 -23.93 -0.04
N GLY A 200 0.13 -24.13 1.03
CA GLY A 200 0.58 -25.44 1.47
C GLY A 200 -0.54 -26.07 2.27
N ASN A 201 -1.36 -26.90 1.63
CA ASN A 201 -2.13 -27.89 2.36
C ASN A 201 -1.11 -28.84 3.00
N THR A 202 -0.78 -28.65 4.29
CA THR A 202 -0.44 -29.68 5.28
C THR A 202 -0.01 -29.05 6.60
N SER A 203 -0.56 -29.58 7.68
CA SER A 203 -0.19 -29.32 9.07
C SER A 203 1.32 -29.44 9.32
N SER A 204 1.97 -28.33 9.69
CA SER A 204 3.15 -28.37 10.58
C SER A 204 3.37 -26.99 11.20
N ARG A 205 3.71 -26.98 12.49
CA ARG A 205 3.97 -25.80 13.32
C ARG A 205 5.30 -25.13 12.93
N SER A 206 5.29 -23.78 12.88
CA SER A 206 6.40 -22.80 12.98
C SER A 206 7.32 -22.53 11.76
N PRO A 207 8.02 -21.37 11.69
CA PRO A 207 7.81 -20.06 12.34
C PRO A 207 7.88 -18.82 11.39
N GLY A 208 7.17 -17.74 11.75
CA GLY A 208 7.60 -16.34 11.56
C GLY A 208 7.47 -15.69 10.17
N ASN A 209 6.88 -14.48 10.13
CA ASN A 209 6.88 -13.59 8.97
C ASN A 209 8.33 -13.22 8.61
N CYS A 210 8.77 -13.60 7.41
CA CYS A 210 10.14 -13.37 6.95
C CYS A 210 10.17 -12.21 5.94
N ILE A 211 10.88 -11.14 6.31
CA ILE A 211 11.40 -10.16 5.36
C ILE A 211 12.69 -10.75 4.79
N SER A 212 12.74 -10.97 3.48
CA SER A 212 13.93 -11.54 2.84
C SER A 212 14.77 -10.47 2.17
N ASP A 213 15.83 -10.02 2.85
CA ASP A 213 16.92 -9.25 2.24
C ASP A 213 18.13 -10.18 2.03
N GLY A 214 18.48 -10.48 0.78
CA GLY A 214 19.76 -11.12 0.44
C GLY A 214 19.76 -12.00 -0.84
N PRO A 215 20.93 -12.19 -1.48
CA PRO A 215 21.09 -13.08 -2.63
C PRO A 215 20.91 -14.57 -2.23
N PRO A 216 20.55 -15.46 -3.19
CA PRO A 216 20.09 -16.81 -2.87
C PRO A 216 21.19 -17.63 -2.19
N GLY A 217 20.97 -18.05 -0.94
CA GLY A 217 21.80 -19.10 -0.32
C GLY A 217 22.13 -19.02 1.18
N ARG A 218 21.62 -18.06 1.97
CA ARG A 218 21.93 -18.04 3.43
C ARG A 218 20.77 -18.54 4.28
N ARG A 219 21.00 -19.65 5.00
CA ARG A 219 20.13 -20.17 6.06
C ARG A 219 20.05 -19.16 7.20
N CYS A 220 18.84 -18.89 7.69
CA CYS A 220 18.61 -18.22 8.97
C CYS A 220 19.28 -19.01 10.10
N SER A 221 20.27 -18.42 10.78
CA SER A 221 20.81 -18.96 12.03
C SER A 221 20.07 -18.34 13.21
N ARG A 222 19.52 -19.21 14.08
CA ARG A 222 18.93 -18.80 15.37
C ARG A 222 20.05 -18.33 16.30
N ARG A 223 19.90 -17.15 16.90
CA ARG A 223 20.55 -16.85 18.19
C ARG A 223 19.63 -17.37 19.30
N SER A 224 20.10 -18.38 20.01
CA SER A 224 19.49 -18.80 21.27
C SER A 224 19.84 -17.77 22.35
N ALA A 225 18.83 -17.17 22.97
CA ALA A 225 19.03 -16.44 24.21
C ALA A 225 19.26 -17.45 25.34
N THR A 226 20.29 -17.22 26.15
CA THR A 226 20.42 -17.76 27.51
C THR A 226 20.27 -16.58 28.46
#